data_AF-A0A2E7NAF3-F1
#
_entry.id   AF-A0A2E7NAF3-F1
#
_cell.length_a   1.000
_cell.length_b   1.000
_cell.length_c   1.000
_cell.angle_alpha   90.00
_cell.angle_beta   90.00
_cell.angle_gamma   90.00
#
_symmetry.space_group_name_H-M   'P 1'
#
loop_
_entity.id
_entity.type
_entity.pdbx_description
1 polymer ?
#
loop_
_entity_poly.entity_id
_entity_poly.type
_entity_poly.pdbx_seq_one_letter_code
_entity_poly.pdbx_strand_id
1 'polypeptide(L)'
;MAKKTKKKSIHYVNNKEFLAAVIERKELIKEAESVGDPPPQISNYLGECILKIANHLSFRPNFINYTYREEMISDGIENCLQYIDRFDPEKSSNPFAYFTQIIYYAFVRRILKEKKQQKIKEKLLKESNIESRIALQAHDDEREYQQQFVEMLDKYTFHQDE
;
A
#
# COMPACT_ATOMS: atom_id res chain seq x y z
N MET A 1 -15.98 42.08 -4.99
CA MET A 1 -14.85 41.13 -4.87
C MET A 1 -15.05 40.02 -5.90
N ALA A 2 -14.16 39.89 -6.89
CA ALA A 2 -14.30 38.89 -7.95
C ALA A 2 -13.99 37.48 -7.42
N LYS A 3 -14.93 36.55 -7.59
CA LYS A 3 -14.82 35.16 -7.15
C LYS A 3 -13.76 34.46 -8.02
N LYS A 4 -12.56 34.26 -7.47
CA LYS A 4 -11.44 33.57 -8.13
C LYS A 4 -11.92 32.15 -8.50
N THR A 5 -12.14 31.90 -9.79
CA THR A 5 -12.53 30.58 -10.29
C THR A 5 -11.41 29.60 -9.95
N LYS A 6 -11.66 28.65 -9.04
CA LYS A 6 -10.71 27.59 -8.70
C LYS A 6 -10.36 26.85 -10.00
N LYS A 7 -9.08 26.91 -10.39
CA LYS A 7 -8.54 26.16 -11.51
C LYS A 7 -8.89 24.68 -11.28
N LYS A 8 -9.58 24.03 -12.22
CA LYS A 8 -9.91 22.61 -12.11
C LYS A 8 -8.60 21.85 -11.92
N SER A 9 -8.47 21.14 -10.81
CA SER A 9 -7.33 20.23 -10.61
C SER A 9 -7.41 19.18 -11.71
N ILE A 10 -6.45 19.19 -12.62
CA ILE A 10 -6.30 18.11 -13.60
C ILE A 10 -5.90 16.89 -12.78
N HIS A 11 -6.83 15.96 -12.66
CA HIS A 11 -6.58 14.71 -11.97
C HIS A 11 -5.80 13.80 -12.92
N TYR A 12 -4.77 13.11 -12.43
CA TYR A 12 -3.90 12.21 -13.22
C TYR A 12 -4.63 10.96 -13.76
N VAL A 13 -5.92 10.81 -13.45
CA VAL A 13 -6.87 9.88 -14.04
C VAL A 13 -8.16 10.65 -14.34
N ASN A 14 -8.67 10.56 -15.57
CA ASN A 14 -9.96 11.16 -15.92
C ASN A 14 -11.09 10.28 -15.40
N ASN A 15 -11.77 10.70 -14.33
CA ASN A 15 -12.83 9.90 -13.72
C ASN A 15 -14.00 9.56 -14.66
N LYS A 16 -14.28 10.41 -15.67
CA LYS A 16 -15.37 10.13 -16.63
C LYS A 16 -15.02 8.97 -17.55
N GLU A 17 -13.82 8.99 -18.10
CA GLU A 17 -13.32 7.90 -18.95
C GLU A 17 -13.12 6.62 -18.12
N PHE A 18 -12.65 6.75 -16.88
CA PHE A 18 -12.49 5.61 -15.99
C PHE A 18 -13.84 4.96 -15.67
N LEU A 19 -14.89 5.75 -15.40
CA LEU A 19 -16.25 5.23 -15.21
C LEU A 19 -16.76 4.52 -16.47
N ALA A 20 -16.58 5.13 -17.65
CA ALA A 20 -16.99 4.52 -18.90
C ALA A 20 -16.33 3.15 -19.12
N ALA A 21 -15.02 3.05 -18.89
CA ALA A 21 -14.29 1.79 -19.04
C ALA A 21 -14.74 0.70 -18.03
N VAL A 22 -15.13 1.09 -16.81
CA VAL A 22 -15.69 0.13 -15.82
C VAL A 22 -17.08 -0.34 -16.22
N ILE A 23 -17.91 0.54 -16.82
CA ILE A 23 -19.23 0.17 -17.34
C ILE A 23 -19.07 -0.78 -18.55
N GLU A 24 -18.21 -0.44 -19.51
CA GLU A 24 -17.90 -1.26 -20.68
C GLU A 24 -17.45 -2.67 -20.24
N ARG A 25 -16.56 -2.77 -19.26
CA ARG A 25 -16.15 -4.08 -18.71
C ARG A 25 -17.33 -4.89 -18.19
N LYS A 26 -18.28 -4.27 -17.48
CA LYS A 26 -19.47 -4.97 -16.98
C LYS A 26 -20.38 -5.46 -18.12
N GLU A 27 -20.49 -4.69 -19.19
CA GLU A 27 -21.24 -5.10 -20.38
C GLU A 27 -20.57 -6.29 -21.06
N LEU A 28 -19.25 -6.26 -21.24
CA LEU A 28 -18.48 -7.37 -21.80
C LEU A 28 -18.56 -8.65 -20.95
N ILE A 29 -18.58 -8.52 -19.62
CA ILE A 29 -18.79 -9.67 -18.72
C ILE A 29 -20.19 -10.27 -18.94
N LYS A 30 -21.24 -9.44 -19.00
CA LYS A 30 -22.61 -9.93 -19.25
C LYS A 30 -22.75 -10.61 -20.61
N GLU A 31 -22.08 -10.08 -21.63
CA GLU A 31 -22.03 -10.68 -22.96
C GLU A 31 -21.35 -12.05 -22.92
N ALA A 32 -20.16 -12.15 -22.31
CA ALA A 32 -19.43 -13.41 -22.12
C ALA A 32 -20.26 -14.45 -21.34
N GLU A 33 -20.94 -14.03 -20.27
CA GLU A 33 -21.86 -14.88 -19.51
C GLU A 33 -23.02 -15.41 -20.35
N SER A 34 -23.54 -14.61 -21.30
CA SER A 34 -24.64 -15.02 -22.17
C SER A 34 -24.25 -16.09 -23.20
N VAL A 35 -22.98 -16.14 -23.60
CA VAL A 35 -22.43 -17.11 -24.55
C VAL A 35 -21.69 -18.27 -23.89
N GLY A 36 -21.49 -18.22 -22.56
CA GLY A 36 -20.78 -19.24 -21.78
C GLY A 36 -19.26 -19.11 -21.81
N ASP A 37 -18.74 -17.95 -22.18
CA ASP A 37 -17.30 -17.66 -22.25
C ASP A 37 -16.73 -17.22 -20.89
N PRO A 38 -15.42 -17.40 -20.66
CA PRO A 38 -14.77 -16.87 -19.47
C PRO A 38 -14.82 -15.34 -19.43
N PRO A 39 -14.75 -14.73 -18.23
CA PRO A 39 -14.77 -13.28 -18.11
C PRO A 39 -13.58 -12.66 -18.88
N PRO A 40 -13.80 -11.55 -19.60
CA PRO A 40 -12.76 -10.92 -20.39
C PRO A 40 -11.61 -10.42 -19.52
N GLN A 41 -10.42 -10.41 -20.10
CA GLN A 41 -9.23 -9.83 -19.47
C GLN A 41 -9.46 -8.36 -19.11
N ILE A 42 -8.87 -7.91 -18.01
CA ILE A 42 -8.88 -6.50 -17.62
C ILE A 42 -8.10 -5.70 -18.67
N SER A 43 -8.70 -4.62 -19.19
CA SER A 43 -8.07 -3.79 -20.21
C SER A 43 -6.84 -3.07 -19.68
N ASN A 44 -5.86 -2.81 -20.55
CA ASN A 44 -4.65 -2.07 -20.20
C ASN A 44 -4.99 -0.68 -19.62
N TYR A 45 -6.02 -0.02 -20.13
CA TYR A 45 -6.47 1.28 -19.62
C TYR A 45 -6.93 1.21 -18.15
N LEU A 46 -7.73 0.21 -17.78
CA LEU A 46 -8.15 0.01 -16.38
C LEU A 46 -6.94 -0.27 -15.49
N GLY A 47 -6.02 -1.13 -15.95
CA GLY A 47 -4.77 -1.42 -15.25
C GLY A 47 -3.91 -0.18 -15.05
N GLU A 48 -3.74 0.65 -16.08
CA GLU A 48 -3.01 1.91 -16.01
C GLU A 48 -3.65 2.90 -15.03
N CYS A 49 -4.98 3.00 -15.01
CA CYS A 49 -5.68 3.87 -14.07
C CYS A 49 -5.41 3.44 -12.63
N ILE A 50 -5.56 2.14 -12.32
CA ILE A 50 -5.29 1.58 -11.00
C ILE A 50 -3.82 1.80 -10.60
N LEU A 51 -2.88 1.53 -11.52
CA LEU A 51 -1.44 1.72 -11.30
C LEU A 51 -1.12 3.19 -10.99
N LYS A 52 -1.69 4.14 -11.73
CA LYS A 52 -1.52 5.57 -11.49
C LYS A 52 -2.09 6.00 -10.14
N ILE A 53 -3.24 5.46 -9.73
CA ILE A 53 -3.85 5.75 -8.43
C ILE A 53 -2.96 5.24 -7.30
N ALA A 54 -2.49 3.99 -7.38
CA ALA A 54 -1.66 3.37 -6.35
C ALA A 54 -0.32 4.12 -6.19
N ASN A 55 0.36 4.40 -7.30
CA ASN A 55 1.62 5.16 -7.29
C ASN A 55 1.43 6.56 -6.70
N HIS A 56 0.40 7.30 -7.12
CA HIS A 56 0.20 8.64 -6.58
C HIS A 56 -0.16 8.62 -5.09
N LEU A 57 -0.96 7.67 -4.65
CA LEU A 57 -1.33 7.53 -3.24
C LEU A 57 -0.11 7.23 -2.35
N SER A 58 0.87 6.48 -2.87
CA SER A 58 2.09 6.11 -2.13
C SER A 58 2.98 7.32 -1.77
N PHE A 59 2.87 8.44 -2.50
CA PHE A 59 3.58 9.68 -2.19
C PHE A 59 2.91 10.55 -1.12
N ARG A 60 1.75 10.13 -0.58
CA ARG A 60 1.13 10.87 0.53
C ARG A 60 2.03 10.80 1.77
N PRO A 61 2.09 11.86 2.59
CA PRO A 61 2.94 11.89 3.80
C PRO A 61 2.77 10.67 4.71
N ASN A 62 1.55 10.13 4.78
CA ASN A 62 1.23 8.95 5.57
C ASN A 62 1.92 7.66 5.10
N PHE A 63 2.38 7.61 3.84
CA PHE A 63 2.87 6.39 3.17
C PHE A 63 4.27 6.52 2.58
N ILE A 64 4.73 7.74 2.29
CA ILE A 64 5.94 7.99 1.50
C ILE A 64 7.22 7.45 2.13
N ASN A 65 7.31 7.40 3.46
CA ASN A 65 8.52 7.09 4.22
C ASN A 65 8.66 5.62 4.65
N TYR A 66 7.78 4.73 4.20
CA TYR A 66 7.94 3.30 4.46
C TYR A 66 8.90 2.68 3.44
N THR A 67 9.82 1.85 3.92
CA THR A 67 10.79 1.13 3.07
C THR A 67 10.14 0.10 2.16
N TYR A 68 8.97 -0.42 2.57
CA TYR A 68 8.18 -1.44 1.86
C TYR A 68 7.06 -0.83 0.98
N ARG A 69 7.34 0.33 0.37
CA ARG A 69 6.34 1.07 -0.42
C ARG A 69 5.92 0.35 -1.70
N GLU A 70 6.84 -0.37 -2.33
CA GLU A 70 6.55 -1.14 -3.54
C GLU A 70 5.63 -2.34 -3.25
N GLU A 71 5.79 -2.97 -2.09
CA GLU A 71 4.90 -4.02 -1.59
C GLU A 71 3.51 -3.47 -1.27
N MET A 72 3.43 -2.27 -0.69
CA MET A 72 2.15 -1.58 -0.50
C MET A 72 1.43 -1.36 -1.84
N ILE A 73 2.14 -0.81 -2.84
CA ILE A 73 1.61 -0.57 -4.19
C ILE A 73 1.10 -1.87 -4.81
N SER A 74 1.90 -2.94 -4.73
CA SER A 74 1.57 -4.26 -5.26
C SER A 74 0.30 -4.84 -4.63
N ASP A 75 0.21 -4.82 -3.30
CA ASP A 75 -1.00 -5.27 -2.57
C ASP A 75 -2.22 -4.43 -2.96
N GLY A 76 -2.04 -3.10 -3.10
CA GLY A 76 -3.09 -2.19 -3.52
C GLY A 76 -3.66 -2.54 -4.90
N ILE A 77 -2.78 -2.80 -5.87
CA ILE A 77 -3.18 -3.20 -7.22
C ILE A 77 -3.90 -4.55 -7.19
N GLU A 78 -3.34 -5.56 -6.52
CA GLU A 78 -3.96 -6.89 -6.39
C GLU A 78 -5.39 -6.81 -5.84
N ASN A 79 -5.58 -6.03 -4.76
CA ASN A 79 -6.90 -5.86 -4.14
C ASN A 79 -7.87 -5.12 -5.08
N CYS A 80 -7.39 -4.15 -5.86
CA CYS A 80 -8.23 -3.50 -6.88
C CYS A 80 -8.65 -4.47 -7.97
N LEU A 81 -7.74 -5.30 -8.49
CA LEU A 81 -8.06 -6.28 -9.54
C LEU A 81 -9.04 -7.35 -9.03
N GLN A 82 -8.87 -7.82 -7.79
CA GLN A 82 -9.78 -8.80 -7.18
C GLN A 82 -11.23 -8.27 -7.04
N TYR A 83 -11.38 -6.96 -6.84
CA TYR A 83 -12.68 -6.33 -6.58
C TYR A 83 -13.16 -5.38 -7.69
N ILE A 84 -12.50 -5.41 -8.86
CA ILE A 84 -12.80 -4.47 -9.95
C ILE A 84 -14.26 -4.56 -10.40
N ASP A 85 -14.81 -5.78 -10.45
CA ASP A 85 -16.17 -6.06 -10.93
C ASP A 85 -17.25 -5.77 -9.88
N ARG A 86 -16.85 -5.50 -8.63
CA ARG A 86 -17.77 -5.20 -7.50
C ARG A 86 -18.17 -3.72 -7.43
N PHE A 87 -17.52 -2.84 -8.20
CA PHE A 87 -17.97 -1.45 -8.31
C PHE A 87 -19.40 -1.41 -8.88
N ASP A 88 -20.25 -0.51 -8.39
CA ASP A 88 -21.65 -0.41 -8.80
C ASP A 88 -21.95 1.02 -9.29
N PRO A 89 -22.03 1.24 -10.63
CA PRO A 89 -22.28 2.55 -11.22
C PRO A 89 -23.60 3.21 -10.77
N GLU A 90 -24.59 2.41 -10.38
CA GLU A 90 -25.89 2.91 -9.90
C GLU A 90 -25.77 3.53 -8.50
N LYS A 91 -24.84 3.02 -7.68
CA LYS A 91 -24.61 3.53 -6.32
C LYS A 91 -23.59 4.67 -6.28
N SER A 92 -22.65 4.70 -7.21
CA SER A 92 -21.61 5.72 -7.27
C SER A 92 -21.13 5.96 -8.69
N SER A 93 -21.01 7.23 -9.06
CA SER A 93 -20.42 7.67 -10.34
C SER A 93 -18.91 7.95 -10.24
N ASN A 94 -18.29 7.62 -9.11
CA ASN A 94 -16.89 7.94 -8.82
C ASN A 94 -16.07 6.67 -8.55
N PRO A 95 -15.62 5.95 -9.60
CA PRO A 95 -14.71 4.82 -9.43
C PRO A 95 -13.37 5.24 -8.84
N PHE A 96 -12.88 6.45 -9.13
CA PHE A 96 -11.61 6.93 -8.57
C PHE A 96 -11.61 6.88 -7.04
N ALA A 97 -12.67 7.38 -6.39
CA ALA A 97 -12.80 7.33 -4.93
C ALA A 97 -12.90 5.90 -4.39
N TYR A 98 -13.65 5.04 -5.08
CA TYR A 98 -13.80 3.62 -4.73
C TYR A 98 -12.45 2.90 -4.71
N PHE A 99 -11.68 3.00 -5.80
CA PHE A 99 -10.37 2.34 -5.90
C PHE A 99 -9.33 2.98 -4.98
N THR A 100 -9.35 4.31 -4.80
CA THR A 100 -8.49 4.98 -3.82
C THR A 100 -8.70 4.41 -2.41
N GLN A 101 -9.95 4.12 -2.03
CA GLN A 101 -10.28 3.56 -0.72
C GLN A 101 -9.76 2.12 -0.55
N ILE A 102 -9.88 1.29 -1.60
CA ILE A 102 -9.36 -0.08 -1.61
C ILE A 102 -7.84 -0.07 -1.39
N ILE A 103 -7.13 0.75 -2.16
CA ILE A 103 -5.67 0.88 -2.09
C ILE A 103 -5.24 1.40 -0.71
N TYR A 104 -5.93 2.42 -0.19
CA TYR A 104 -5.65 2.95 1.15
C TYR A 104 -5.68 1.85 2.22
N TYR A 105 -6.74 1.05 2.25
CA TYR A 105 -6.84 -0.03 3.23
C TYR A 105 -5.85 -1.16 2.99
N ALA A 106 -5.47 -1.44 1.74
CA ALA A 106 -4.40 -2.38 1.42
C ALA A 106 -3.05 -1.91 2.00
N PHE A 107 -2.72 -0.62 1.84
CA PHE A 107 -1.49 -0.02 2.39
C PHE A 107 -1.46 -0.12 3.91
N VAL A 108 -2.58 0.22 4.57
CA VAL A 108 -2.70 0.10 6.04
C VAL A 108 -2.49 -1.34 6.50
N ARG A 109 -3.07 -2.33 5.80
CA ARG A 109 -2.86 -3.75 6.12
C ARG A 109 -1.40 -4.18 5.96
N ARG A 110 -0.72 -3.74 4.89
CA ARG A 110 0.70 -4.01 4.68
C ARG A 110 1.53 -3.43 5.82
N ILE A 111 1.32 -2.17 6.19
CA ILE A 111 2.01 -1.53 7.32
C ILE A 111 1.82 -2.32 8.62
N LEU A 112 0.59 -2.72 8.93
CA LEU A 112 0.29 -3.50 10.14
C LEU A 112 1.00 -4.87 10.12
N LYS A 113 1.06 -5.53 8.96
CA LYS A 113 1.75 -6.81 8.78
C LYS A 113 3.25 -6.64 9.00
N GLU A 114 3.88 -5.64 8.40
CA GLU A 114 5.32 -5.38 8.56
C GLU A 114 5.66 -4.99 10.00
N LYS A 115 4.87 -4.12 10.64
CA LYS A 115 5.03 -3.78 12.07
C LYS A 115 4.93 -5.03 12.96
N LYS A 116 4.00 -5.95 12.66
CA LYS A 116 3.88 -7.21 13.40
C LYS A 116 5.12 -8.10 13.20
N GLN A 117 5.63 -8.21 11.99
CA GLN A 117 6.83 -9.01 11.72
C GLN A 117 8.07 -8.43 12.38
N GLN A 118 8.21 -7.10 12.38
CA GLN A 118 9.29 -6.42 13.09
C GLN A 118 9.25 -6.71 14.60
N LYS A 119 8.07 -6.59 15.23
CA LYS A 119 7.89 -6.94 16.65
C LYS A 119 8.23 -8.40 16.97
N ILE A 120 7.90 -9.33 16.08
CA ILE A 120 8.26 -10.75 16.25
C ILE A 120 9.78 -10.94 16.19
N LYS A 121 10.46 -10.30 15.22
CA LYS A 121 11.93 -10.34 15.11
C LYS A 121 12.60 -9.76 16.35
N GLU A 122 12.12 -8.63 16.85
CA GLU A 122 12.61 -7.98 18.08
C GLU A 122 12.45 -8.89 19.30
N LYS A 123 11.27 -9.51 19.46
CA LYS A 123 11.03 -10.46 20.55
C LYS A 123 11.98 -11.66 20.48
N LEU A 124 12.17 -12.24 19.28
CA LEU A 124 13.07 -13.36 19.08
C LEU A 124 14.52 -13.00 19.40
N LEU A 125 14.98 -11.80 19.03
CA LEU A 125 16.33 -11.33 19.33
C LEU A 125 16.58 -11.26 20.84
N LYS A 126 15.62 -10.73 21.60
CA LYS A 126 15.67 -10.66 23.07
C LYS A 126 15.65 -12.04 23.74
N GLU A 127 14.79 -12.94 23.28
CA GLU A 127 14.62 -14.27 23.90
C GLU A 127 15.76 -15.25 23.57
N SER A 128 16.40 -15.10 22.41
CA SER A 128 17.36 -16.08 21.90
C SER A 128 18.76 -16.00 22.53
N ASN A 129 18.98 -15.10 23.50
CA ASN A 129 20.31 -14.79 24.05
C ASN A 129 21.34 -14.49 22.95
N ILE A 130 20.90 -14.13 21.73
CA ILE A 130 21.76 -13.79 20.60
C ILE A 130 22.51 -12.49 20.90
N GLU A 131 21.93 -11.57 21.67
CA GLU A 131 22.65 -10.43 22.25
C GLU A 131 23.91 -10.89 23.02
N SER A 132 23.78 -11.91 23.88
CA SER A 132 24.93 -12.46 24.62
C SER A 132 25.96 -13.15 23.71
N ARG A 133 25.53 -13.79 22.61
CA ARG A 133 26.41 -14.53 21.68
C ARG A 133 27.09 -13.64 20.64
N ILE A 134 26.44 -12.57 20.18
CA ILE A 134 27.06 -11.54 19.33
C ILE A 134 28.07 -10.74 20.15
N ALA A 135 27.77 -10.47 21.42
CA ALA A 135 28.69 -9.81 22.36
C ALA A 135 29.96 -10.63 22.70
N LEU A 136 30.00 -11.93 22.35
CA LEU A 136 31.11 -12.86 22.64
C LEU A 136 32.08 -13.04 21.46
N GLN A 137 31.96 -12.28 20.36
CA GLN A 137 33.02 -12.28 19.34
C GLN A 137 34.24 -11.54 19.88
N ALA A 138 35.19 -12.34 20.37
CA ALA A 138 36.41 -11.90 21.03
C ALA A 138 37.32 -11.08 20.09
N HIS A 139 37.23 -9.76 20.17
CA HIS A 139 38.38 -8.88 20.01
C HIS A 139 38.32 -7.76 21.07
N ASP A 140 39.46 -7.61 21.75
CA ASP A 140 39.71 -6.84 22.97
C ASP A 140 39.28 -5.36 22.88
N ASP A 141 38.12 -5.01 23.45
CA ASP A 141 37.75 -3.68 23.99
C ASP A 141 36.29 -3.72 24.53
N GLU A 142 36.03 -4.74 25.37
CA GLU A 142 34.74 -5.42 25.47
C GLU A 142 33.60 -4.66 26.18
N ARG A 143 33.87 -3.76 27.13
CA ARG A 143 32.79 -3.20 27.99
C ARG A 143 32.14 -1.94 27.43
N GLU A 144 32.91 -1.08 26.78
CA GLU A 144 32.39 0.17 26.21
C GLU A 144 31.56 -0.10 24.95
N TYR A 145 31.99 -1.02 24.09
CA TYR A 145 31.21 -1.41 22.91
C TYR A 145 29.91 -2.12 23.30
N GLN A 146 29.94 -2.96 24.34
CA GLN A 146 28.74 -3.60 24.89
C GLN A 146 27.73 -2.58 25.43
N GLN A 147 28.18 -1.60 26.23
CA GLN A 147 27.32 -0.52 26.71
C GLN A 147 26.78 0.32 25.55
N GLN A 148 27.64 0.70 24.60
CA GLN A 148 27.23 1.48 23.43
C GLN A 148 26.24 0.73 22.54
N PHE A 149 26.37 -0.59 22.37
CA PHE A 149 25.45 -1.39 21.56
C PHE A 149 24.11 -1.61 22.26
N VAL A 150 24.12 -1.89 23.57
CA VAL A 150 22.89 -1.99 24.38
C VAL A 150 22.18 -0.64 24.43
N GLU A 151 22.91 0.46 24.68
CA GLU A 151 22.37 1.82 24.62
C GLU A 151 21.90 2.19 23.21
N MET A 152 22.55 1.70 22.16
CA MET A 152 22.11 1.91 20.77
C MET A 152 20.80 1.17 20.52
N LEU A 153 20.69 -0.10 20.90
CA LEU A 153 19.43 -0.84 20.79
C LEU A 153 18.30 -0.21 21.61
N ASP A 154 18.60 0.26 22.82
CA ASP A 154 17.65 0.95 23.70
C ASP A 154 17.21 2.31 23.09
N LYS A 155 18.16 3.10 22.59
CA LYS A 155 17.89 4.40 21.94
C LYS A 155 17.10 4.24 20.63
N TYR A 156 17.35 3.19 19.86
CA TYR A 156 16.55 2.89 18.67
C TYR A 156 15.15 2.36 19.01
N THR A 157 14.94 1.78 20.19
CA THR A 157 13.64 1.27 20.63
C THR A 157 12.70 2.35 21.20
N PHE A 158 13.21 3.46 21.75
CA PHE A 158 12.39 4.52 22.35
C PHE A 158 11.96 5.68 21.41
N HIS A 159 12.36 5.66 20.14
CA HIS A 159 12.02 6.74 19.18
C HIS A 159 10.89 6.41 18.19
N GLN A 160 10.11 5.33 18.40
CA GLN A 160 8.96 5.01 17.54
C GLN A 160 7.57 5.10 18.20
N ASP A 161 7.51 5.48 19.48
CA ASP A 161 6.26 5.58 20.26
C ASP A 161 5.93 7.03 20.71
N GLU A 162 6.26 8.04 19.89
CA GLU A 162 5.65 9.40 19.94
C GLU A 162 4.91 9.73 18.63
#